data_AF-A0A3S4K384-F1
#
_entry.id   AF-A0A3S4K384-F1
#
_cell.length_a   1.000
_cell.length_b   1.000
_cell.length_c   1.000
_cell.angle_alpha   90.00
_cell.angle_beta   90.00
_cell.angle_gamma   90.00
#
_symmetry.space_group_name_H-M   'P 1'
#
loop_
_entity.id
_entity.type
_entity.pdbx_description
1 polymer ?
#
loop_
_entity_poly.entity_id
_entity_poly.type
_entity_poly.pdbx_seq_one_letter_code
_entity_poly.pdbx_strand_id
1 'polypeptide(L)'
;MAWDMTLAAISSWGKYTPYTISENEIGFLVLHIGVGLERSYNIGYQRQPQVLLVCDAGNAMVRMIEAVLARKYPQIEIARTLTLRDYEARDSIVEDFVISTARIGEKDKPVIMIAPFPTDYQLEQIGKLVLVDRTRPVDAG
;
A
#
# COMPACT_ATOMS: atom_id res chain seq x y z
N MET A 1 -11.86 18.12 -5.04
CA MET A 1 -11.47 18.89 -3.85
C MET A 1 -9.99 18.73 -3.52
N ALA A 2 -9.47 17.55 -3.15
CA ALA A 2 -8.03 17.40 -2.85
C ALA A 2 -7.12 17.68 -4.06
N TRP A 3 -7.55 17.32 -5.28
CA TRP A 3 -6.85 17.63 -6.53
C TRP A 3 -6.61 19.14 -6.71
N ASP A 4 -7.67 19.94 -6.62
CA ASP A 4 -7.61 21.39 -6.84
C ASP A 4 -6.75 22.10 -5.78
N MET A 5 -6.79 21.63 -4.53
CA MET A 5 -5.98 22.17 -3.43
C MET A 5 -4.49 21.86 -3.60
N THR A 6 -4.15 20.64 -4.00
CA THR A 6 -2.76 20.25 -4.28
C THR A 6 -2.21 20.98 -5.50
N LEU A 7 -3.03 21.15 -6.56
CA LEU A 7 -2.66 21.88 -7.76
C LEU A 7 -2.45 23.38 -7.45
N ALA A 8 -3.29 23.97 -6.59
CA ALA A 8 -3.12 25.33 -6.10
C ALA A 8 -1.82 25.50 -5.30
N ALA A 9 -1.49 24.57 -4.39
CA ALA A 9 -0.24 24.59 -3.63
C ALA A 9 1.00 24.46 -4.54
N ILE A 10 0.99 23.50 -5.47
CA ILE A 10 2.10 23.24 -6.39
C ILE A 10 2.29 24.38 -7.40
N SER A 11 1.22 25.00 -7.88
CA SER A 11 1.28 26.12 -8.82
C SER A 11 2.03 27.34 -8.25
N SER A 12 2.06 27.48 -6.93
CA SER A 12 2.81 28.53 -6.23
C SER A 12 4.32 28.19 -6.11
N TRP A 13 4.65 26.90 -6.07
CA TRP A 13 6.02 26.38 -5.90
C TRP A 13 6.81 26.42 -7.21
N GLY A 14 6.18 26.19 -8.36
CA GLY A 14 6.82 26.27 -9.69
C GLY A 14 7.44 27.64 -10.02
N LYS A 15 7.15 28.68 -9.23
CA LYS A 15 7.79 30.00 -9.33
C LYS A 15 9.19 30.06 -8.72
N TYR A 16 9.55 29.09 -7.87
CA TYR A 16 10.78 29.10 -7.07
C TYR A 16 11.73 27.93 -7.39
N THR A 17 11.35 27.00 -8.28
CA THR A 17 12.19 25.87 -8.67
C THR A 17 12.07 25.57 -10.18
N PRO A 18 13.17 25.16 -10.85
CA PRO A 18 13.15 24.81 -12.27
C PRO A 18 12.62 23.40 -12.58
N TYR A 19 12.16 22.66 -11.55
CA TYR A 19 11.70 21.28 -11.68
C TYR A 19 10.20 21.22 -11.97
N THR A 20 9.84 20.61 -13.10
CA THR A 20 8.45 20.29 -13.44
C THR A 20 8.03 19.02 -12.73
N ILE A 21 7.08 19.11 -11.81
CA ILE A 21 6.46 17.96 -11.15
C ILE A 21 5.54 17.27 -12.18
N SER A 22 5.74 15.97 -12.40
CA SER A 22 4.93 15.17 -13.32
C SER A 22 3.52 14.90 -12.77
N GLU A 23 2.57 14.55 -13.65
CA GLU A 23 1.21 14.15 -13.22
C GLU A 23 1.22 12.97 -12.24
N ASN A 24 2.17 12.04 -12.38
CA ASN A 24 2.31 10.92 -11.46
C ASN A 24 2.72 11.38 -10.04
N GLU A 25 3.62 12.35 -9.94
CA GLU A 25 4.04 12.94 -8.67
C GLU A 25 2.95 13.83 -8.06
N ILE A 26 2.20 14.57 -8.90
CA ILE A 26 1.00 15.30 -8.47
C ILE A 26 -0.04 14.32 -7.93
N GLY A 27 -0.28 13.20 -8.62
CA GLY A 27 -1.17 12.13 -8.17
C GLY A 27 -0.75 11.55 -6.82
N PHE A 28 0.55 11.35 -6.60
CA PHE A 28 1.08 10.92 -5.31
C PHE A 28 0.83 11.95 -4.20
N LEU A 29 1.05 13.25 -4.48
CA LEU A 29 0.79 14.32 -3.52
C LEU A 29 -0.70 14.48 -3.21
N VAL A 30 -1.57 14.37 -4.21
CA VAL A 30 -3.03 14.41 -4.04
C VAL A 30 -3.49 13.25 -3.18
N LEU A 31 -2.97 12.05 -3.40
CA LEU A 31 -3.26 10.89 -2.57
C LEU A 31 -2.81 11.12 -1.12
N HIS A 32 -1.60 11.64 -0.92
CA HIS A 32 -1.04 11.86 0.42
C HIS A 32 -1.77 12.97 1.20
N ILE A 33 -2.05 14.10 0.54
CA ILE A 33 -2.73 15.26 1.11
C ILE A 33 -4.23 14.97 1.30
N GLY A 34 -4.86 14.29 0.35
CA GLY A 34 -6.26 13.86 0.43
C GLY A 34 -6.51 13.00 1.67
N VAL A 35 -5.65 12.00 1.91
CA VAL A 35 -5.71 11.17 3.13
C VAL A 35 -5.51 12.00 4.40
N GLY A 36 -4.68 13.06 4.37
CA GLY A 36 -4.51 13.98 5.50
C GLY A 36 -5.72 14.87 5.76
N LEU A 37 -6.39 15.32 4.70
CA LEU A 37 -7.61 16.14 4.77
C LEU A 37 -8.81 15.31 5.26
N GLU A 38 -8.97 14.09 4.75
CA GLU A 38 -10.06 13.19 5.16
C GLU A 38 -9.99 12.83 6.66
N ARG A 39 -8.77 12.71 7.22
CA ARG A 39 -8.54 12.54 8.66
C ARG A 39 -9.04 13.72 9.50
N SER A 40 -8.98 14.95 8.97
CA SER A 40 -9.39 16.15 9.71
C SER A 40 -10.91 16.36 9.71
N TYR A 41 -11.64 15.70 8.81
CA TYR A 41 -13.11 15.76 8.72
C TYR A 41 -13.85 14.59 9.38
N ASN A 42 -13.13 13.67 10.04
CA ASN A 42 -13.69 12.59 10.87
C ASN A 42 -14.83 11.80 10.20
N ILE A 43 -14.67 11.46 8.92
CA ILE A 43 -15.54 10.49 8.25
C ILE A 43 -15.01 9.11 8.64
N GLY A 44 -15.82 8.30 9.32
CA GLY A 44 -15.46 7.02 9.97
C GLY A 44 -14.98 5.88 9.05
N TYR A 45 -14.22 6.18 8.00
CA TYR A 45 -13.61 5.22 7.08
C TYR A 45 -12.22 4.84 7.57
N GLN A 46 -12.16 3.85 8.46
CA GLN A 46 -10.91 3.21 8.87
C GLN A 46 -10.95 1.72 8.52
N ARG A 47 -11.07 1.38 7.23
CA ARG A 47 -10.77 0.01 6.80
C ARG A 47 -9.25 -0.16 6.84
N GLN A 48 -8.79 -1.15 7.59
CA GLN A 48 -7.39 -1.57 7.58
C GLN A 48 -7.17 -2.44 6.34
N PRO A 49 -6.26 -2.05 5.42
CA PRO A 49 -5.97 -2.86 4.24
C PRO A 49 -5.55 -4.27 4.66
N GLN A 50 -6.23 -5.28 4.12
CA GLN A 50 -5.99 -6.68 4.42
C GLN A 50 -4.92 -7.21 3.47
N VAL A 51 -3.85 -7.77 4.02
CA VAL A 51 -2.66 -8.21 3.28
C VAL A 51 -2.49 -9.71 3.40
N LEU A 52 -2.25 -10.36 2.27
CA LEU A 52 -1.77 -11.73 2.21
C LEU A 52 -0.24 -11.75 2.13
N LEU A 53 0.42 -12.39 3.08
CA LEU A 53 1.87 -12.63 3.01
C LEU A 53 2.14 -14.00 2.40
N VAL A 54 2.90 -14.08 1.31
CA VAL A 54 3.36 -15.35 0.71
C VAL A 54 4.85 -15.51 0.98
N CYS A 55 5.21 -16.52 1.76
CA CYS A 55 6.58 -16.75 2.20
C CYS A 55 6.84 -18.23 2.49
N ASP A 56 7.82 -18.83 1.82
CA ASP A 56 8.28 -20.20 2.08
C ASP A 56 9.36 -20.29 3.17
N ALA A 57 9.69 -19.18 3.81
CA ALA A 57 10.70 -19.14 4.84
C ALA A 57 10.16 -19.59 6.21
N GLY A 58 11.06 -20.02 7.08
CA GLY A 58 10.70 -20.40 8.45
C GLY A 58 10.13 -19.22 9.27
N ASN A 59 9.44 -19.56 10.36
CA ASN A 59 8.72 -18.62 11.24
C ASN A 59 9.54 -17.38 11.64
N ALA A 60 10.85 -17.49 11.82
CA ALA A 60 11.71 -16.36 12.17
C ALA A 60 11.70 -15.25 11.12
N MET A 61 11.75 -15.62 9.83
CA MET A 61 11.75 -14.65 8.73
C MET A 61 10.37 -14.02 8.56
N VAL A 62 9.30 -14.82 8.69
CA VAL A 62 7.92 -14.31 8.68
C VAL A 62 7.72 -13.26 9.78
N ARG A 63 8.10 -13.58 11.03
CA ARG A 63 8.03 -12.64 12.17
C ARG A 63 8.81 -11.35 11.94
N MET A 64 9.94 -11.44 11.28
CA MET A 64 10.76 -10.28 10.95
C MET A 64 10.08 -9.38 9.92
N ILE A 65 9.55 -9.96 8.84
CA ILE A 65 8.78 -9.21 7.83
C ILE A 65 7.56 -8.55 8.48
N GLU A 66 6.80 -9.29 9.28
CA GLU A 66 5.65 -8.78 10.02
C GLU A 66 6.05 -7.61 10.94
N ALA A 67 7.17 -7.71 11.67
CA ALA A 67 7.65 -6.63 12.53
C ALA A 67 8.05 -5.37 11.74
N VAL A 68 8.72 -5.53 10.60
CA VAL A 68 9.07 -4.42 9.69
C VAL A 68 7.81 -3.74 9.18
N LEU A 69 6.84 -4.53 8.71
CA LEU A 69 5.58 -4.04 8.17
C LEU A 69 4.73 -3.35 9.24
N ALA A 70 4.57 -3.95 10.42
CA ALA A 70 3.81 -3.37 11.52
C ALA A 70 4.41 -2.04 12.01
N ARG A 71 5.75 -1.92 12.01
CA ARG A 71 6.44 -0.68 12.39
C ARG A 71 6.27 0.41 11.33
N LYS A 72 6.37 0.06 10.04
CA LYS A 72 6.32 1.05 8.94
C LYS A 72 4.88 1.45 8.59
N TYR A 73 3.95 0.49 8.69
CA TYR A 73 2.56 0.60 8.26
C TYR A 73 1.62 0.02 9.33
N PRO A 74 1.49 0.66 10.51
CA PRO A 74 0.64 0.16 11.60
C PRO A 74 -0.85 0.04 11.25
N GLN A 75 -1.26 0.61 10.11
CA GLN A 75 -2.63 0.55 9.59
C GLN A 75 -2.96 -0.68 8.74
N ILE A 76 -1.98 -1.49 8.35
CA ILE A 76 -2.24 -2.71 7.56
C ILE A 76 -2.45 -3.88 8.49
N GLU A 77 -3.31 -4.81 8.07
CA GLU A 77 -3.49 -6.08 8.75
C GLU A 77 -2.95 -7.20 7.88
N ILE A 78 -1.97 -7.97 8.39
CA ILE A 78 -1.52 -9.18 7.72
C ILE A 78 -2.54 -10.27 8.09
N ALA A 79 -3.56 -10.42 7.24
CA ALA A 79 -4.70 -11.28 7.50
C ALA A 79 -4.29 -12.76 7.54
N ARG A 80 -3.38 -13.16 6.64
CA ARG A 80 -2.87 -14.52 6.52
C ARG A 80 -1.46 -14.57 5.97
N THR A 81 -0.77 -15.65 6.31
CA THR A 81 0.51 -16.05 5.70
C THR A 81 0.36 -17.41 5.03
N LEU A 82 0.82 -17.54 3.79
CA LEU A 82 0.79 -18.78 3.00
C LEU A 82 2.17 -19.16 2.48
N THR A 83 2.37 -20.45 2.25
CA THR A 83 3.45 -20.92 1.39
C THR A 83 3.16 -20.59 -0.07
N LEU A 84 4.18 -20.60 -0.92
CA LEU A 84 4.01 -20.46 -2.37
C LEU A 84 3.04 -21.52 -2.91
N ARG A 85 3.20 -22.76 -2.45
CA ARG A 85 2.36 -23.89 -2.87
C ARG A 85 0.89 -23.65 -2.51
N ASP A 86 0.61 -23.19 -1.29
CA ASP A 86 -0.77 -22.93 -0.86
C ASP A 86 -1.36 -21.72 -1.59
N TYR A 87 -0.54 -20.71 -1.91
CA TYR A 87 -0.97 -19.61 -2.76
C TYR A 87 -1.34 -20.10 -4.16
N GLU A 88 -0.47 -20.90 -4.80
CA GLU A 88 -0.69 -21.43 -6.15
C GLU A 88 -1.96 -22.28 -6.24
N ALA A 89 -2.26 -23.07 -5.21
CA ALA A 89 -3.43 -23.94 -5.14
C ALA A 89 -4.79 -23.21 -5.00
N ARG A 90 -4.80 -21.91 -4.70
CA ARG A 90 -6.04 -21.13 -4.58
C ARG A 90 -6.47 -20.53 -5.92
N ASP A 91 -7.74 -20.55 -6.27
CA ASP A 91 -8.18 -19.89 -7.50
C ASP A 91 -8.25 -18.37 -7.37
N SER A 92 -8.52 -17.86 -6.17
CA SER A 92 -8.66 -16.43 -5.88
C SER A 92 -8.18 -16.08 -4.48
N ILE A 93 -8.03 -14.79 -4.23
CA ILE A 93 -7.69 -14.23 -2.92
C ILE A 93 -8.66 -13.11 -2.55
N VAL A 94 -8.96 -12.99 -1.26
CA VAL A 94 -9.95 -12.03 -0.75
C VAL A 94 -9.29 -10.76 -0.21
N GLU A 95 -8.02 -10.88 0.16
CA GLU A 95 -7.17 -9.79 0.64
C GLU A 95 -7.03 -8.69 -0.42
N ASP A 96 -6.76 -7.47 0.02
CA ASP A 96 -6.72 -6.29 -0.84
C ASP A 96 -5.47 -6.28 -1.74
N PHE A 97 -4.37 -6.88 -1.25
CA PHE A 97 -3.14 -7.10 -2.01
C PHE A 97 -2.24 -8.20 -1.40
N VAL A 98 -1.21 -8.60 -2.15
CA VAL A 98 -0.24 -9.64 -1.74
C VAL A 98 1.15 -9.05 -1.59
N ILE A 99 1.82 -9.42 -0.51
CA ILE A 99 3.26 -9.25 -0.35
C ILE A 99 3.90 -10.63 -0.44
N SER A 100 4.90 -10.80 -1.31
CA SER A 100 5.53 -12.09 -1.54
C SER A 100 7.05 -12.01 -1.44
N THR A 101 7.68 -13.03 -0.85
CA THR A 101 9.15 -13.20 -0.92
C THR A 101 9.60 -14.04 -2.11
N ALA A 102 8.65 -14.55 -2.91
CA ALA A 102 8.89 -15.32 -4.12
C ALA A 102 8.19 -14.68 -5.32
N ARG A 103 8.64 -15.01 -6.53
CA ARG A 103 7.92 -14.60 -7.74
C ARG A 103 6.62 -15.41 -7.86
N ILE A 104 5.49 -14.72 -7.92
CA ILE A 104 4.15 -15.32 -8.03
C ILE A 104 3.33 -14.62 -9.11
N GLY A 105 2.36 -15.33 -9.67
CA GLY A 105 1.36 -14.75 -10.57
C GLY A 105 0.28 -14.00 -9.80
N GLU A 106 -0.27 -12.95 -10.40
CA GLU A 106 -1.41 -12.20 -9.86
C GLU A 106 -2.71 -12.99 -9.99
N LYS A 107 -3.61 -12.84 -9.00
CA LYS A 107 -4.96 -13.45 -8.97
C LYS A 107 -6.01 -12.36 -8.77
N ASP A 108 -6.05 -11.43 -9.72
CA ASP A 108 -6.87 -10.20 -9.72
C ASP A 108 -6.59 -9.21 -8.58
N LYS A 109 -5.47 -9.40 -7.87
CA LYS A 109 -4.98 -8.50 -6.85
C LYS A 109 -3.52 -8.14 -7.10
N PRO A 110 -3.13 -6.91 -6.77
CA PRO A 110 -1.75 -6.48 -6.95
C PRO A 110 -0.81 -7.28 -6.06
N VAL A 111 0.34 -7.65 -6.62
CA VAL A 111 1.40 -8.39 -5.94
C VAL A 111 2.64 -7.51 -5.84
N ILE A 112 3.23 -7.42 -4.66
CA ILE A 112 4.55 -6.83 -4.46
C ILE A 112 5.52 -7.91 -4.02
N MET A 113 6.59 -8.07 -4.80
CA MET A 113 7.70 -8.92 -4.41
C MET A 113 8.71 -8.14 -3.57
N ILE A 114 9.02 -8.66 -2.37
CA ILE A 114 10.01 -8.12 -1.46
C ILE A 114 11.15 -9.11 -1.22
N ALA A 115 12.32 -8.59 -0.85
CA ALA A 115 13.34 -9.43 -0.24
C ALA A 115 12.93 -9.75 1.22
N PRO A 116 13.47 -10.82 1.82
CA PRO A 116 13.32 -11.09 3.25
C PRO A 116 13.61 -9.89 4.15
N PHE A 117 14.58 -9.07 3.74
CA PHE A 117 14.90 -7.77 4.31
C PHE A 117 14.55 -6.71 3.26
N PRO A 118 13.33 -6.15 3.31
CA PRO A 118 12.88 -5.22 2.27
C PRO A 118 13.75 -3.98 2.23
N THR A 119 14.10 -3.53 1.03
CA THR A 119 14.75 -2.23 0.84
C THR A 119 13.75 -1.09 1.07
N ASP A 120 14.23 0.13 1.30
CA ASP A 120 13.36 1.30 1.43
C ASP A 120 12.48 1.50 0.18
N TYR A 121 13.02 1.23 -1.01
CA TYR A 121 12.26 1.26 -2.26
C TYR A 121 11.11 0.24 -2.29
N GLN A 122 11.36 -0.98 -1.82
CA GLN A 122 10.34 -2.02 -1.72
C GLN A 122 9.27 -1.65 -0.70
N LEU A 123 9.67 -1.09 0.45
CA LEU A 123 8.74 -0.56 1.43
C LEU A 123 7.91 0.58 0.81
N GLU A 124 8.50 1.50 0.05
CA GLU A 124 7.79 2.58 -0.62
C GLU A 124 6.73 2.06 -1.61
N GLN A 125 7.04 1.00 -2.37
CA GLN A 125 6.04 0.37 -3.25
C GLN A 125 4.86 -0.19 -2.47
N ILE A 126 5.09 -0.79 -1.30
CA ILE A 126 4.00 -1.22 -0.40
C ILE A 126 3.16 -0.01 0.02
N GLY A 127 3.80 1.12 0.36
CA GLY A 127 3.13 2.35 0.73
C GLY A 127 2.11 2.83 -0.32
N LYS A 128 2.40 2.65 -1.60
CA LYS A 128 1.47 3.01 -2.70
C LYS A 128 0.17 2.21 -2.62
N LEU A 129 0.22 0.90 -2.38
CA LEU A 129 -0.97 0.06 -2.28
C LEU A 129 -1.76 0.34 -0.99
N VAL A 130 -1.06 0.59 0.11
CA VAL A 130 -1.67 0.93 1.41
C VAL A 130 -2.47 2.24 1.34
N LEU A 131 -2.02 3.19 0.51
CA LEU A 131 -2.71 4.47 0.32
C LEU A 131 -3.90 4.36 -0.64
N VAL A 132 -3.79 3.54 -1.71
CA VAL A 132 -4.88 3.35 -2.69
C VAL A 132 -6.10 2.68 -2.06
N ASP A 133 -5.90 1.66 -1.21
CA ASP A 133 -7.03 0.91 -0.62
C ASP A 133 -7.91 1.78 0.31
N ARG A 134 -7.37 2.85 0.89
CA ARG A 134 -8.13 3.81 1.70
C ARG A 134 -9.19 4.60 0.93
N THR A 135 -9.10 4.62 -0.41
CA THR A 135 -10.09 5.29 -1.26
C THR A 135 -11.23 4.37 -1.69
N ARG A 136 -11.16 3.06 -1.37
CA ARG A 136 -12.26 2.15 -1.64
C ARG A 136 -13.37 2.34 -0.59
N PRO A 137 -14.61 2.60 -1.00
CA PRO A 137 -15.74 2.58 -0.07
C PRO A 137 -15.79 1.19 0.58
N VAL A 138 -16.08 1.15 1.87
CA VAL A 138 -16.43 -0.11 2.54
C VAL A 138 -17.69 -0.60 1.86
N ASP A 139 -17.61 -1.71 1.12
CA ASP A 139 -18.80 -2.38 0.61
C ASP A 139 -19.66 -2.73 1.84
N ALA A 140 -20.77 -2.01 2.00
CA ALA A 140 -21.77 -2.29 3.00
C ALA A 140 -22.47 -3.59 2.59
N GLY A 141 -21.97 -4.71 3.11
CA GLY A 141 -22.67 -5.99 3.11
C GLY A 141 -23.92 -5.96 3.97
#